data_AF-A0A4U1JB42-F1
#
_entry.id   AF-A0A4U1JB42-F1
#
_cell.length_a   1.000
_cell.length_b   1.000
_cell.length_c   1.000
_cell.angle_alpha   90.00
_cell.angle_beta   90.00
_cell.angle_gamma   90.00
#
_symmetry.space_group_name_H-M   'P 1'
#
loop_
_entity.id
_entity.type
_entity.pdbx_description
1 polymer ?
#
loop_
_entity_poly.entity_id
_entity_poly.type
_entity_poly.pdbx_seq_one_letter_code
_entity_poly.pdbx_strand_id
1 'polypeptide(L)'
;MKPKQQYFRAIAIGLGALAVAASAVSAGCVEAPSGLAPGPTGGGAEDGGPSDGGGLPVVSGRALFESMQADLMSACGLCHDVAGLADTPFLAGPDRYQSFASWPGIVSTDPTHSLLLTYAMTGKGHSGTNLDSPALKETLLPKVKAWLAQEAKNFSEPPPQAGPHITPFVPIMGFNAIYLGALGPEFEGMAVTFQADVLAETTLELTNIELHPTSKTGLKIVHPLWVVHPLGKDPNPDPVDSFSNVDTIYQVGESGPLGPGTLILVNWSTDAKLSLAFELIEKYEPASPDAGDGGPTGGCKDVPSFEANARQQLTTCLNCHGGGNGQAVAAVDMTALQSDSAKACGQIRNRVNPNDPPASQLFITTNPGGNAAHPFKFGGQGGAFNTFRDNVSIWIAAEK
;
A
#
# COMPACT_ATOMS: atom_id res chain seq x y z
N MET A 1 -32.82 44.43 -44.15
CA MET A 1 -33.72 43.52 -44.91
C MET A 1 -33.71 42.14 -44.25
N LYS A 2 -34.90 41.67 -43.84
CA LYS A 2 -35.37 40.30 -43.47
C LYS A 2 -34.55 39.40 -42.49
N PRO A 3 -35.17 38.95 -41.38
CA PRO A 3 -34.70 37.84 -40.52
C PRO A 3 -35.47 36.53 -40.78
N LYS A 4 -34.87 35.35 -40.50
CA LYS A 4 -35.52 34.02 -40.31
C LYS A 4 -34.53 33.11 -39.55
N GLN A 5 -34.80 32.55 -38.35
CA GLN A 5 -35.85 31.65 -37.80
C GLN A 5 -35.32 30.23 -37.54
N GLN A 6 -35.39 29.82 -36.26
CA GLN A 6 -35.76 28.50 -35.70
C GLN A 6 -34.77 27.33 -35.93
N TYR A 7 -34.45 26.47 -34.95
CA TYR A 7 -35.38 25.53 -34.29
C TYR A 7 -35.06 25.20 -32.82
N PHE A 8 -36.10 25.21 -32.00
CA PHE A 8 -36.27 24.37 -30.80
C PHE A 8 -37.03 23.11 -31.23
N ARG A 9 -36.61 21.91 -30.77
CA ARG A 9 -37.50 20.76 -30.53
C ARG A 9 -37.02 19.92 -29.35
N ALA A 10 -37.99 19.52 -28.55
CA ALA A 10 -37.93 18.73 -27.33
C ALA A 10 -38.27 17.24 -27.59
N ILE A 11 -38.40 16.48 -26.48
CA ILE A 11 -39.04 15.14 -26.29
C ILE A 11 -38.03 13.97 -26.41
N ALA A 12 -37.94 12.96 -25.51
CA ALA A 12 -38.91 12.36 -24.61
C ALA A 12 -38.28 11.75 -23.32
N ILE A 13 -39.00 11.84 -22.20
CA ILE A 13 -38.85 10.97 -21.04
C ILE A 13 -39.79 9.78 -21.25
N GLY A 14 -39.25 8.56 -21.27
CA GLY A 14 -40.02 7.32 -21.32
C GLY A 14 -39.97 6.61 -19.98
N LEU A 15 -41.07 6.69 -19.22
CA LEU A 15 -41.39 5.78 -18.12
C LEU A 15 -41.86 4.44 -18.70
N GLY A 16 -41.23 3.34 -18.28
CA GLY A 16 -41.70 1.99 -18.54
C GLY A 16 -41.64 1.17 -17.26
N ALA A 17 -42.81 0.96 -16.64
CA ALA A 17 -43.00 0.02 -15.56
C ALA A 17 -43.14 -1.40 -16.12
N LEU A 18 -42.48 -2.38 -15.50
CA LEU A 18 -42.84 -3.80 -15.65
C LEU A 18 -42.82 -4.48 -14.28
N ALA A 19 -43.90 -5.20 -14.00
CA ALA A 19 -44.20 -5.85 -12.73
C ALA A 19 -43.87 -7.35 -12.76
N VAL A 20 -43.27 -7.80 -11.65
CA VAL A 20 -43.39 -9.09 -10.94
C VAL A 20 -43.10 -10.40 -11.69
N ALA A 21 -42.07 -11.11 -11.19
CA ALA A 21 -42.18 -12.54 -10.88
C ALA A 21 -41.30 -12.85 -9.65
N ALA A 22 -41.95 -13.26 -8.55
CA ALA A 22 -41.30 -13.75 -7.35
C ALA A 22 -40.90 -15.21 -7.54
N SER A 23 -39.62 -15.51 -7.32
CA SER A 23 -39.09 -16.87 -7.22
C SER A 23 -38.47 -17.00 -5.84
N ALA A 24 -39.14 -17.72 -4.95
CA ALA A 24 -38.58 -18.14 -3.67
C ALA A 24 -37.49 -19.18 -3.93
N VAL A 25 -36.24 -18.84 -3.64
CA VAL A 25 -35.15 -19.80 -3.47
C VAL A 25 -34.76 -19.73 -2.01
N SER A 26 -35.11 -20.78 -1.27
CA SER A 26 -34.61 -21.03 0.08
C SER A 26 -33.10 -21.28 0.02
N ALA A 27 -32.31 -20.25 0.27
CA ALA A 27 -30.91 -20.41 0.62
C ALA A 27 -30.85 -20.76 2.11
N GLY A 28 -30.42 -21.99 2.41
CA GLY A 28 -30.04 -22.36 3.76
C GLY A 28 -28.91 -21.47 4.24
N CYS A 29 -29.05 -20.93 5.45
CA CYS A 29 -28.00 -20.22 6.15
C CYS A 29 -26.79 -21.16 6.27
N VAL A 30 -25.73 -20.87 5.54
CA VAL A 30 -24.41 -21.38 5.86
C VAL A 30 -23.97 -20.61 7.10
N GLU A 31 -23.68 -21.32 8.19
CA GLU A 31 -23.05 -20.74 9.38
C GLU A 31 -21.74 -20.08 8.95
N ALA A 32 -21.59 -18.79 9.27
CA ALA A 32 -20.34 -18.08 9.10
C ALA A 32 -19.25 -18.74 9.96
N PRO A 33 -18.02 -18.89 9.47
CA PRO A 33 -16.91 -19.36 10.28
C PRO A 33 -16.73 -18.49 11.53
N SER A 34 -16.77 -19.11 12.70
CA SER A 34 -16.54 -18.45 13.98
C SER A 34 -15.04 -18.21 14.16
N GLY A 35 -14.54 -17.09 13.61
CA GLY A 35 -13.13 -16.72 13.73
C GLY A 35 -12.89 -15.21 13.86
N LEU A 36 -13.62 -14.39 13.10
CA LEU A 36 -13.33 -12.96 12.95
C LEU A 36 -14.53 -12.02 13.11
N ALA A 37 -15.71 -12.54 13.44
CA ALA A 37 -16.89 -11.71 13.61
C ALA A 37 -16.62 -10.62 14.66
N PRO A 38 -16.92 -9.34 14.39
CA PRO A 38 -16.81 -8.30 15.38
C PRO A 38 -17.64 -8.72 16.60
N GLY A 39 -16.94 -8.95 17.72
CA GLY A 39 -17.58 -9.29 18.97
C GLY A 39 -18.64 -8.23 19.30
N PRO A 40 -19.73 -8.59 20.01
CA PRO A 40 -20.76 -7.63 20.36
C PRO A 40 -20.09 -6.43 21.03
N THR A 41 -20.27 -5.25 20.43
CA THR A 41 -19.90 -3.98 21.03
C THR A 41 -20.53 -3.93 22.41
N GLY A 42 -19.69 -4.08 23.43
CA GLY A 42 -20.12 -4.06 24.82
C GLY A 42 -20.73 -2.70 25.12
N GLY A 43 -22.06 -2.65 25.17
CA GLY A 43 -22.81 -1.56 25.78
C GLY A 43 -22.46 -1.51 27.26
N GLY A 44 -21.40 -0.78 27.58
CA GLY A 44 -21.04 -0.44 28.95
C GLY A 44 -22.13 0.43 29.55
N ALA A 45 -22.78 -0.11 30.57
CA ALA A 45 -23.77 0.59 31.36
C ALA A 45 -23.20 1.89 31.94
N GLU A 46 -23.99 2.95 31.85
CA GLU A 46 -23.76 4.24 32.48
C GLU A 46 -23.81 4.08 34.00
N ASP A 47 -22.65 4.00 34.66
CA ASP A 47 -22.53 4.34 36.08
C ASP A 47 -21.95 5.75 36.19
N GLY A 48 -22.84 6.69 36.51
CA GLY A 48 -22.54 8.09 36.75
C GLY A 48 -21.72 8.27 38.03
N GLY A 49 -20.39 8.24 37.90
CA GLY A 49 -19.45 8.79 38.88
C GLY A 49 -18.88 10.13 38.37
N PRO A 50 -18.72 11.16 39.22
CA PRO A 50 -18.17 12.43 38.79
C PRO A 50 -16.68 12.25 38.46
N SER A 51 -16.35 12.30 37.17
CA SER A 51 -14.97 12.31 36.68
C SER A 51 -14.37 13.71 36.86
N ASP A 52 -13.80 13.93 38.04
CA ASP A 52 -12.81 14.96 38.27
C ASP A 52 -11.44 14.32 38.01
N GLY A 53 -10.84 14.61 36.86
CA GLY A 53 -9.60 13.99 36.44
C GLY A 53 -9.05 14.63 35.17
N GLY A 54 -8.37 15.77 35.34
CA GLY A 54 -7.53 16.36 34.30
C GLY A 54 -6.41 15.41 33.88
N GLY A 55 -6.73 14.47 32.98
CA GLY A 55 -5.73 13.73 32.24
C GLY A 55 -4.93 14.71 31.41
N LEU A 56 -3.60 14.65 31.51
CA LEU A 56 -2.72 15.38 30.61
C LEU A 56 -3.16 15.11 29.16
N PRO A 57 -3.22 16.13 28.29
CA PRO A 57 -3.60 15.93 26.90
C PRO A 57 -2.69 14.86 26.29
N VAL A 58 -3.29 13.84 25.69
CA VAL A 58 -2.55 12.84 24.90
C VAL A 58 -1.87 13.61 23.78
N VAL A 59 -0.56 13.82 23.88
CA VAL A 59 0.20 14.48 22.82
C VAL A 59 0.28 13.50 21.65
N SER A 60 -0.37 13.85 20.53
CA SER A 60 -0.35 13.00 19.33
C SER A 60 1.04 12.96 18.70
N GLY A 61 1.31 11.91 17.93
CA GLY A 61 2.51 11.82 17.11
C GLY A 61 2.65 13.04 16.19
N ARG A 62 1.55 13.47 15.55
CA ARG A 62 1.49 14.69 14.74
C ARG A 62 1.92 15.94 15.51
N ALA A 63 1.41 16.16 16.71
CA ALA A 63 1.79 17.34 17.51
C ALA A 63 3.30 17.33 17.87
N LEU A 64 3.87 16.16 18.16
CA LEU A 64 5.32 16.03 18.38
C LEU A 64 6.10 16.29 17.09
N PHE A 65 5.64 15.78 15.94
CA PHE A 65 6.25 16.03 14.64
C PHE A 65 6.25 17.52 14.28
N GLU A 66 5.11 18.20 14.41
CA GLU A 66 4.98 19.64 14.14
C GLU A 66 5.98 20.46 14.96
N SER A 67 6.25 20.06 16.22
CA SER A 67 7.23 20.71 17.10
C SER A 67 8.70 20.54 16.66
N MET A 68 8.99 19.54 15.80
CA MET A 68 10.32 19.27 15.27
C MET A 68 10.44 19.49 13.76
N GLN A 69 9.34 19.80 13.06
CA GLN A 69 9.31 19.89 11.60
C GLN A 69 10.29 20.94 11.05
N ALA A 70 10.39 22.11 11.69
CA ALA A 70 11.32 23.15 11.25
C ALA A 70 12.79 22.70 11.36
N ASP A 71 13.13 22.02 12.46
CA ASP A 71 14.47 21.46 12.69
C ASP A 71 14.78 20.33 11.68
N LEU A 72 13.80 19.46 11.41
CA LEU A 72 13.89 18.40 10.38
C LEU A 72 14.12 19.00 8.99
N MET A 73 13.36 20.01 8.60
CA MET A 73 13.52 20.66 7.29
C MET A 73 14.87 21.35 7.18
N SER A 74 15.35 22.01 8.25
CA SER A 74 16.67 22.63 8.26
C SER A 74 17.80 21.61 8.14
N ALA A 75 17.66 20.44 8.76
CA ALA A 75 18.71 19.42 8.79
C ALA A 75 18.70 18.49 7.55
N CYS A 76 17.50 18.16 7.06
CA CYS A 76 17.26 17.05 6.13
C CYS A 76 16.53 17.47 4.85
N GLY A 77 15.83 18.61 4.86
CA GLY A 77 14.92 19.02 3.77
C GLY A 77 15.60 19.22 2.42
N LEU A 78 16.85 19.70 2.39
CA LEU A 78 17.60 19.85 1.14
C LEU A 78 17.74 18.53 0.36
N CYS A 79 17.82 17.41 1.08
CA CYS A 79 17.96 16.08 0.48
C CYS A 79 16.61 15.37 0.33
N HIS A 80 15.75 15.45 1.34
CA HIS A 80 14.57 14.58 1.47
C HIS A 80 13.23 15.29 1.24
N ASP A 81 13.22 16.53 0.72
CA ASP A 81 12.01 17.14 0.17
C ASP A 81 11.79 16.70 -1.29
N VAL A 82 10.64 17.07 -1.88
CA VAL A 82 10.39 16.89 -3.32
C VAL A 82 11.45 17.62 -4.12
N ALA A 83 12.02 16.93 -5.12
CA ALA A 83 13.15 17.41 -5.92
C ALA A 83 14.42 17.71 -5.09
N GLY A 84 14.51 17.18 -3.87
CA GLY A 84 15.74 17.16 -3.10
C GLY A 84 16.82 16.29 -3.74
N LEU A 85 18.03 16.36 -3.20
CA LEU A 85 19.18 15.62 -3.73
C LEU A 85 19.08 14.10 -3.57
N ALA A 86 18.24 13.61 -2.65
CA ALA A 86 18.08 12.19 -2.39
C ALA A 86 16.85 11.64 -3.11
N ASP A 87 16.92 10.35 -3.45
CA ASP A 87 15.81 9.58 -4.04
C ASP A 87 14.67 9.26 -3.05
N THR A 88 14.77 9.74 -1.81
CA THR A 88 13.87 9.40 -0.70
C THR A 88 13.17 10.66 -0.18
N PRO A 89 12.16 11.19 -0.89
CA PRO A 89 11.49 12.45 -0.54
C PRO A 89 10.50 12.27 0.63
N PHE A 90 10.91 11.65 1.73
CA PHE A 90 10.06 11.35 2.88
C PHE A 90 9.62 12.58 3.67
N LEU A 91 10.18 13.76 3.39
CA LEU A 91 9.70 15.02 3.95
C LEU A 91 8.72 15.74 3.04
N ALA A 92 8.30 15.19 1.89
CA ALA A 92 7.43 15.85 0.91
C ALA A 92 6.19 16.54 1.50
N GLY A 93 5.80 17.68 0.93
CA GLY A 93 4.57 18.40 1.28
C GLY A 93 3.36 17.99 0.41
N PRO A 94 2.16 18.52 0.70
CA PRO A 94 1.86 19.54 1.72
C PRO A 94 1.72 18.98 3.15
N ASP A 95 1.33 17.70 3.31
CA ASP A 95 1.27 17.05 4.64
C ASP A 95 2.58 16.29 4.92
N ARG A 96 3.56 17.02 5.44
CA ARG A 96 4.90 16.45 5.72
C ARG A 96 4.87 15.39 6.81
N TYR A 97 3.94 15.46 7.75
CA TYR A 97 3.78 14.40 8.75
C TYR A 97 3.37 13.10 8.05
N GLN A 98 2.38 13.18 7.14
CA GLN A 98 1.92 11.99 6.43
C GLN A 98 3.06 11.36 5.62
N SER A 99 3.78 12.15 4.81
CA SER A 99 4.91 11.65 4.04
C SER A 99 6.03 11.05 4.90
N PHE A 100 6.26 11.62 6.09
CA PHE A 100 7.30 11.16 7.01
C PHE A 100 6.89 9.88 7.74
N ALA A 101 5.69 9.85 8.31
CA ALA A 101 5.19 8.73 9.10
C ALA A 101 4.90 7.49 8.24
N SER A 102 4.42 7.69 7.00
CA SER A 102 4.11 6.59 6.07
C SER A 102 5.32 6.07 5.31
N TRP A 103 6.52 6.65 5.48
CA TRP A 103 7.70 6.18 4.78
C TRP A 103 8.19 4.84 5.37
N PRO A 104 8.41 3.81 4.52
CA PRO A 104 8.84 2.49 4.97
C PRO A 104 10.08 2.56 5.86
N GLY A 105 9.97 1.95 7.05
CA GLY A 105 11.06 1.85 8.01
C GLY A 105 11.32 3.11 8.84
N ILE A 106 10.60 4.23 8.65
CA ILE A 106 10.71 5.37 9.58
C ILE A 106 9.99 5.04 10.90
N VAL A 107 8.73 4.62 10.81
CA VAL A 107 7.90 4.29 11.97
C VAL A 107 7.74 2.77 12.07
N SER A 108 7.90 2.21 13.27
CA SER A 108 7.81 0.77 13.56
C SER A 108 7.27 0.51 14.97
N THR A 109 6.86 -0.74 15.23
CA THR A 109 6.45 -1.21 16.58
C THR A 109 7.57 -1.04 17.61
N ASP A 110 8.81 -1.32 17.23
CA ASP A 110 10.00 -0.99 18.00
C ASP A 110 10.66 0.29 17.45
N PRO A 111 10.63 1.43 18.18
CA PRO A 111 11.29 2.67 17.76
C PRO A 111 12.76 2.52 17.39
N THR A 112 13.48 1.57 18.00
CA THR A 112 14.93 1.42 17.83
C THR A 112 15.30 0.86 16.45
N HIS A 113 14.34 0.24 15.75
CA HIS A 113 14.51 -0.25 14.38
C HIS A 113 14.29 0.83 13.31
N SER A 114 13.87 2.04 13.69
CA SER A 114 13.69 3.16 12.75
C SER A 114 14.95 3.42 11.93
N LEU A 115 14.81 3.66 10.63
CA LEU A 115 15.90 4.09 9.74
C LEU A 115 16.54 5.41 10.23
N LEU A 116 15.80 6.25 10.94
CA LEU A 116 16.36 7.45 11.58
C LEU A 116 17.43 7.09 12.62
N LEU A 117 17.26 5.97 13.33
CA LEU A 117 18.17 5.53 14.40
C LEU A 117 19.15 4.44 13.96
N THR A 118 18.91 3.78 12.83
CA THR A 118 19.75 2.69 12.31
C THR A 118 20.58 3.07 11.09
N TYR A 119 20.17 4.09 10.32
CA TYR A 119 20.86 4.57 9.12
C TYR A 119 21.34 6.03 9.23
N ALA A 120 20.50 6.95 9.72
CA ALA A 120 20.81 8.39 9.81
C ALA A 120 21.72 8.77 11.00
N MET A 121 22.61 7.86 11.40
CA MET A 121 23.54 7.99 12.52
C MET A 121 24.99 7.88 12.04
N THR A 122 25.91 8.46 12.80
CA THR A 122 27.34 8.48 12.44
C THR A 122 27.89 7.06 12.28
N GLY A 123 28.51 6.81 11.12
CA GLY A 123 29.09 5.50 10.77
C GLY A 123 28.08 4.45 10.28
N LYS A 124 26.82 4.83 9.99
CA LYS A 124 25.76 3.91 9.53
C LYS A 124 25.39 4.02 8.04
N GLY A 125 26.17 4.77 7.26
CA GLY A 125 26.05 4.82 5.80
C GLY A 125 25.25 5.99 5.24
N HIS A 126 24.65 6.84 6.09
CA HIS A 126 24.12 8.12 5.67
C HIS A 126 25.25 9.13 5.46
N SER A 127 25.27 9.77 4.28
CA SER A 127 26.30 10.73 3.86
C SER A 127 25.95 12.20 4.18
N GLY A 128 24.69 12.48 4.53
CA GLY A 128 24.23 13.81 4.91
C GLY A 128 24.44 14.13 6.39
N THR A 129 23.69 15.13 6.89
CA THR A 129 23.69 15.48 8.31
C THR A 129 23.12 14.34 9.16
N ASN A 130 23.94 13.73 10.01
CA ASN A 130 23.49 12.66 10.91
C ASN A 130 22.80 13.22 12.16
N LEU A 131 21.78 12.52 12.65
CA LEU A 131 20.98 12.93 13.81
C LEU A 131 21.80 12.98 15.11
N ASP A 132 22.84 12.17 15.24
CA ASP A 132 23.77 12.16 16.36
C ASP A 132 24.98 13.09 16.19
N SER A 133 24.98 13.92 15.15
CA SER A 133 26.01 14.95 14.98
C SER A 133 25.99 15.94 16.15
N PRO A 134 27.12 16.59 16.48
CA PRO A 134 27.18 17.56 17.58
C PRO A 134 26.12 18.68 17.51
N ALA A 135 25.66 19.04 16.31
CA ALA A 135 24.64 20.07 16.11
C ALA A 135 23.21 19.61 16.45
N LEU A 136 22.92 18.31 16.34
CA LEU A 136 21.56 17.76 16.43
C LEU A 136 21.32 16.84 17.63
N LYS A 137 22.39 16.26 18.18
CA LYS A 137 22.32 15.22 19.22
C LYS A 137 21.57 15.65 20.48
N GLU A 138 21.70 16.92 20.87
CA GLU A 138 21.06 17.49 22.06
C GLU A 138 19.79 18.31 21.74
N THR A 139 19.43 18.44 20.46
CA THR A 139 18.30 19.27 20.00
C THR A 139 17.24 18.45 19.29
N LEU A 140 17.53 17.97 18.08
CA LEU A 140 16.57 17.26 17.23
C LEU A 140 16.47 15.77 17.59
N LEU A 141 17.58 15.09 17.87
CA LEU A 141 17.57 13.65 18.15
C LEU A 141 16.65 13.26 19.33
N PRO A 142 16.62 13.99 20.47
CA PRO A 142 15.69 13.68 21.56
C PRO A 142 14.22 13.84 21.14
N LYS A 143 13.90 14.85 20.32
CA LYS A 143 12.54 15.05 19.77
C LYS A 143 12.13 13.92 18.84
N VAL A 144 13.03 13.49 17.95
CA VAL A 144 12.80 12.34 17.05
C VAL A 144 12.54 11.06 17.86
N LYS A 145 13.35 10.80 18.90
CA LYS A 145 13.14 9.64 19.78
C LYS A 145 11.79 9.68 20.51
N ALA A 146 11.40 10.86 21.02
CA ALA A 146 10.12 11.04 21.68
C ALA A 146 8.94 10.84 20.71
N TRP A 147 9.05 11.37 19.49
CA TRP A 147 8.07 11.16 18.43
C TRP A 147 7.95 9.67 18.05
N LEU A 148 9.06 8.98 17.76
CA LEU A 148 9.05 7.55 17.44
C LEU A 148 8.45 6.70 18.57
N ALA A 149 8.78 7.02 19.83
CA ALA A 149 8.20 6.34 20.98
C ALA A 149 6.69 6.58 21.11
N GLN A 150 6.20 7.75 20.70
CA GLN A 150 4.77 8.05 20.67
C GLN A 150 4.07 7.33 19.51
N GLU A 151 4.66 7.31 18.33
CA GLU A 151 4.13 6.55 17.18
C GLU A 151 4.05 5.06 17.49
N ALA A 152 5.06 4.51 18.17
CA ALA A 152 5.11 3.09 18.51
C ALA A 152 3.91 2.65 19.38
N LYS A 153 3.42 3.52 20.27
CA LYS A 153 2.23 3.25 21.10
C LYS A 153 0.95 3.05 20.29
N ASN A 154 0.91 3.54 19.05
CA ASN A 154 -0.25 3.42 18.18
C ASN A 154 -0.22 2.12 17.37
N PHE A 155 0.76 1.25 17.56
CA PHE A 155 0.70 -0.13 17.08
C PHE A 155 0.27 -1.02 18.26
N SER A 156 -1.01 -1.01 18.57
CA SER A 156 -1.59 -2.11 19.35
C SER A 156 -1.64 -3.33 18.44
N GLU A 157 -1.13 -4.46 18.91
CA GLU A 157 -1.32 -5.72 18.18
C GLU A 157 -2.82 -5.96 18.01
N PRO A 158 -3.29 -6.40 16.83
CA PRO A 158 -4.65 -6.86 16.68
C PRO A 158 -4.93 -7.99 17.69
N PRO A 159 -6.19 -8.18 18.14
CA PRO A 159 -6.51 -9.25 19.08
C PRO A 159 -5.90 -10.59 18.64
N PRO A 160 -5.32 -11.40 19.55
CA PRO A 160 -4.62 -12.66 19.22
C PRO A 160 -5.45 -13.70 18.42
N GLN A 161 -6.73 -13.44 18.23
CA GLN A 161 -7.73 -14.29 17.59
C GLN A 161 -7.86 -14.01 16.07
N ALA A 162 -7.12 -13.04 15.51
CA ALA A 162 -7.34 -12.55 14.15
C ALA A 162 -6.73 -13.39 13.00
N GLY A 163 -6.22 -14.60 13.28
CA GLY A 163 -5.50 -15.41 12.28
C GLY A 163 -4.18 -14.76 11.81
N PRO A 164 -3.62 -15.20 10.67
CA PRO A 164 -2.47 -14.54 10.06
C PRO A 164 -2.79 -13.08 9.74
N HIS A 165 -1.87 -12.17 10.04
CA HIS A 165 -2.12 -10.74 9.82
C HIS A 165 -0.83 -9.97 9.53
N ILE A 166 -1.00 -8.86 8.81
CA ILE A 166 0.02 -7.84 8.66
C ILE A 166 -0.08 -6.91 9.87
N THR A 167 1.05 -6.65 10.53
CA THR A 167 1.11 -5.71 11.64
C THR A 167 0.64 -4.32 11.20
N PRO A 168 0.17 -3.48 12.14
CA PRO A 168 -0.39 -2.20 11.73
C PRO A 168 0.67 -1.34 11.02
N PHE A 169 0.23 -0.51 10.08
CA PHE A 169 1.06 0.38 9.28
C PHE A 169 0.35 1.73 9.08
N VAL A 170 1.12 2.78 8.82
CA VAL A 170 0.56 4.10 8.48
C VAL A 170 0.21 4.07 6.98
N PRO A 171 -1.08 4.12 6.58
CA PRO A 171 -1.43 4.11 5.16
C PRO A 171 -0.93 5.39 4.48
N ILE A 172 -0.47 5.30 3.25
CA ILE A 172 -0.18 6.45 2.39
C ILE A 172 -1.51 6.94 1.84
N MET A 173 -1.82 8.23 1.94
CA MET A 173 -2.98 8.76 1.20
C MET A 173 -2.60 8.81 -0.27
N GLY A 174 -3.24 7.99 -1.12
CA GLY A 174 -2.80 7.58 -2.44
C GLY A 174 -2.39 6.10 -2.50
N PHE A 175 -1.37 5.79 -3.29
CA PHE A 175 -1.03 4.40 -3.61
C PHE A 175 -0.28 3.70 -2.47
N ASN A 176 -0.78 2.53 -2.08
CA ASN A 176 -0.21 1.64 -1.08
C ASN A 176 0.15 0.28 -1.68
N ALA A 177 1.21 -0.31 -1.14
CA ALA A 177 1.56 -1.71 -1.38
C ALA A 177 1.97 -2.34 -0.04
N ILE A 178 1.18 -3.30 0.43
CA ILE A 178 1.48 -4.13 1.59
C ILE A 178 2.14 -5.41 1.09
N TYR A 179 3.40 -5.64 1.48
CA TYR A 179 4.08 -6.89 1.16
C TYR A 179 3.73 -7.98 2.17
N LEU A 180 3.39 -9.15 1.68
CA LEU A 180 2.90 -10.26 2.49
C LEU A 180 4.02 -11.10 3.11
N GLY A 181 5.29 -10.85 2.76
CA GLY A 181 6.45 -11.57 3.32
C GLY A 181 6.56 -11.50 4.85
N ALA A 182 5.92 -10.53 5.50
CA ALA A 182 5.80 -10.47 6.96
C ALA A 182 5.03 -11.68 7.56
N LEU A 183 4.22 -12.36 6.75
CA LEU A 183 3.48 -13.57 7.13
C LEU A 183 4.34 -14.84 7.06
N GLY A 184 5.50 -14.79 6.39
CA GLY A 184 6.42 -15.92 6.25
C GLY A 184 7.18 -15.89 4.91
N PRO A 185 8.33 -16.61 4.83
CA PRO A 185 9.13 -16.73 3.60
C PRO A 185 8.33 -17.23 2.39
N GLU A 186 7.27 -18.00 2.62
CA GLU A 186 6.36 -18.47 1.59
C GLU A 186 5.57 -17.36 0.87
N PHE A 187 5.43 -16.19 1.49
CA PHE A 187 4.69 -15.04 0.95
C PHE A 187 5.62 -13.96 0.40
N GLU A 188 6.95 -14.16 0.45
CA GLU A 188 7.92 -13.32 -0.25
C GLU A 188 7.58 -13.27 -1.74
N GLY A 189 7.48 -12.07 -2.31
CA GLY A 189 6.90 -11.96 -3.65
C GLY A 189 5.64 -11.12 -3.71
N MET A 190 4.79 -11.37 -2.71
CA MET A 190 3.36 -11.16 -2.84
C MET A 190 2.96 -9.86 -2.16
N ALA A 191 1.91 -9.23 -2.69
CA ALA A 191 1.44 -7.96 -2.15
C ALA A 191 -0.07 -7.80 -2.26
N VAL A 192 -0.62 -6.96 -1.38
CA VAL A 192 -1.92 -6.31 -1.57
C VAL A 192 -1.66 -4.85 -1.90
N THR A 193 -2.26 -4.34 -2.98
CA THR A 193 -2.16 -2.92 -3.36
C THR A 193 -3.52 -2.26 -3.30
N PHE A 194 -3.56 -0.96 -3.05
CA PHE A 194 -4.79 -0.15 -3.05
C PHE A 194 -4.47 1.34 -3.14
N GLN A 195 -5.47 2.14 -3.49
CA GLN A 195 -5.48 3.60 -3.30
C GLN A 195 -6.23 3.93 -2.03
N ALA A 196 -5.78 4.91 -1.24
CA ALA A 196 -6.46 5.36 -0.04
C ALA A 196 -6.77 6.86 -0.10
N ASP A 197 -8.02 7.23 0.14
CA ASP A 197 -8.49 8.61 0.08
C ASP A 197 -9.39 8.93 1.28
N VAL A 198 -9.11 10.05 1.98
CA VAL A 198 -9.97 10.52 3.07
C VAL A 198 -11.19 11.20 2.46
N LEU A 199 -12.37 10.62 2.66
CA LEU A 199 -13.64 11.20 2.21
C LEU A 199 -14.20 12.21 3.23
N ALA A 200 -13.96 11.96 4.51
CA ALA A 200 -14.33 12.82 5.64
C ALA A 200 -13.42 12.53 6.83
N GLU A 201 -13.44 13.37 7.87
CA GLU A 201 -12.61 13.20 9.08
C GLU A 201 -12.73 11.80 9.72
N THR A 202 -13.88 11.15 9.55
CA THR A 202 -14.18 9.82 10.09
C THR A 202 -14.28 8.72 9.04
N THR A 203 -13.95 9.02 7.78
CA THR A 203 -14.18 8.09 6.66
C THR A 203 -12.97 8.00 5.74
N LEU A 204 -12.43 6.79 5.62
CA LEU A 204 -11.39 6.45 4.66
C LEU A 204 -11.97 5.53 3.58
N GLU A 205 -11.75 5.86 2.32
CA GLU A 205 -12.03 5.00 1.19
C GLU A 205 -10.76 4.31 0.73
N LEU A 206 -10.84 3.01 0.50
CA LEU A 206 -9.83 2.25 -0.23
C LEU A 206 -10.42 1.81 -1.58
N THR A 207 -9.71 2.03 -2.68
CA THR A 207 -10.11 1.58 -4.03
C THR A 207 -9.00 0.81 -4.71
N ASN A 208 -9.34 0.09 -5.79
CA ASN A 208 -8.41 -0.73 -6.56
C ASN A 208 -7.62 -1.70 -5.66
N ILE A 209 -8.33 -2.32 -4.72
CA ILE A 209 -7.74 -3.29 -3.80
C ILE A 209 -7.46 -4.56 -4.61
N GLU A 210 -6.20 -4.88 -4.81
CA GLU A 210 -5.76 -6.00 -5.64
C GLU A 210 -4.77 -6.89 -4.89
N LEU A 211 -4.88 -8.20 -5.11
CA LEU A 211 -3.89 -9.18 -4.67
C LEU A 211 -2.93 -9.48 -5.83
N HIS A 212 -1.64 -9.58 -5.49
CA HIS A 212 -0.56 -9.85 -6.44
C HIS A 212 0.23 -11.09 -5.97
N PRO A 213 -0.09 -12.29 -6.51
CA PRO A 213 0.74 -13.48 -6.33
C PRO A 213 2.09 -13.34 -7.06
N THR A 214 2.92 -14.39 -6.99
CA THR A 214 4.15 -14.46 -7.80
C THR A 214 3.93 -15.32 -9.04
N SER A 215 4.85 -15.25 -9.99
CA SER A 215 4.90 -16.17 -11.14
C SER A 215 5.25 -17.63 -10.78
N LYS A 216 5.48 -17.94 -9.50
CA LYS A 216 5.75 -19.31 -9.02
C LYS A 216 4.68 -19.84 -8.07
N THR A 217 3.90 -18.97 -7.45
CA THR A 217 3.03 -19.34 -6.34
C THR A 217 1.76 -18.49 -6.37
N GLY A 218 0.61 -19.17 -6.42
CA GLY A 218 -0.71 -18.57 -6.27
C GLY A 218 -1.09 -18.42 -4.79
N LEU A 219 -2.26 -17.85 -4.52
CA LEU A 219 -2.76 -17.63 -3.16
C LEU A 219 -4.22 -18.01 -3.04
N LYS A 220 -4.58 -18.70 -1.95
CA LYS A 220 -5.95 -18.76 -1.47
C LYS A 220 -6.11 -17.76 -0.33
N ILE A 221 -7.13 -16.92 -0.41
CA ILE A 221 -7.48 -15.93 0.61
C ILE A 221 -8.92 -16.17 1.06
N VAL A 222 -9.13 -16.23 2.37
CA VAL A 222 -10.44 -16.31 3.01
C VAL A 222 -10.59 -15.20 4.03
N HIS A 223 -11.72 -14.50 3.96
CA HIS A 223 -12.16 -13.48 4.91
C HIS A 223 -11.05 -12.50 5.32
N PRO A 224 -10.55 -11.66 4.39
CA PRO A 224 -9.63 -10.59 4.73
C PRO A 224 -10.38 -9.53 5.54
N LEU A 225 -9.84 -9.13 6.69
CA LEU A 225 -10.45 -8.15 7.60
C LEU A 225 -9.53 -6.95 7.78
N TRP A 226 -10.00 -5.77 7.37
CA TRP A 226 -9.32 -4.51 7.63
C TRP A 226 -9.60 -4.04 9.05
N VAL A 227 -8.58 -3.52 9.73
CA VAL A 227 -8.70 -3.02 11.10
C VAL A 227 -8.10 -1.64 11.20
N VAL A 228 -8.87 -0.70 11.73
CA VAL A 228 -8.42 0.65 12.06
C VAL A 228 -7.83 0.64 13.46
N HIS A 229 -6.70 1.29 13.64
CA HIS A 229 -6.04 1.47 14.93
C HIS A 229 -6.00 2.96 15.29
N PRO A 230 -7.06 3.49 15.95
CA PRO A 230 -7.09 4.89 16.34
C PRO A 230 -6.08 5.17 17.46
N LEU A 231 -5.53 6.38 17.45
CA LEU A 231 -4.60 6.85 18.49
C LEU A 231 -5.20 6.69 19.90
N GLY A 232 -4.53 5.89 20.74
CA GLY A 232 -4.88 5.71 22.15
C GLY A 232 -6.20 4.98 22.39
N LYS A 233 -6.73 4.27 21.39
CA LYS A 233 -7.94 3.45 21.50
C LYS A 233 -7.64 2.01 21.09
N ASP A 234 -8.56 1.11 21.43
CA ASP A 234 -8.48 -0.28 21.00
C ASP A 234 -8.63 -0.40 19.47
N PRO A 235 -8.03 -1.43 18.86
CA PRO A 235 -8.25 -1.76 17.45
C PRO A 235 -9.74 -1.90 17.14
N ASN A 236 -10.17 -1.32 16.03
CA ASN A 236 -11.56 -1.27 15.59
C ASN A 236 -11.67 -1.87 14.18
N PRO A 237 -12.12 -3.13 14.05
CA PRO A 237 -12.31 -3.78 12.76
C PRO A 237 -13.28 -3.03 11.85
N ASP A 238 -13.24 -3.32 10.54
CA ASP A 238 -14.29 -2.89 9.61
C ASP A 238 -15.68 -3.27 10.17
N PRO A 239 -16.53 -2.29 10.53
CA PRO A 239 -17.79 -2.58 11.21
C PRO A 239 -18.81 -3.29 10.32
N VAL A 240 -18.64 -3.24 9.00
CA VAL A 240 -19.51 -3.92 8.03
C VAL A 240 -19.00 -5.32 7.73
N ASP A 241 -17.73 -5.59 8.01
CA ASP A 241 -17.03 -6.81 7.61
C ASP A 241 -17.19 -7.07 6.10
N SER A 242 -16.77 -6.08 5.31
CA SER A 242 -17.09 -5.91 3.88
C SER A 242 -16.56 -7.03 2.99
N PHE A 243 -15.67 -7.88 3.52
CA PHE A 243 -15.02 -8.98 2.81
C PHE A 243 -15.28 -10.34 3.47
N SER A 244 -16.25 -10.44 4.39
CA SER A 244 -16.65 -11.67 5.08
C SER A 244 -16.99 -12.84 4.17
N ASN A 245 -17.39 -12.59 2.93
CA ASN A 245 -17.75 -13.60 1.95
C ASN A 245 -16.64 -13.93 0.94
N VAL A 246 -15.43 -13.39 1.11
CA VAL A 246 -14.30 -13.69 0.23
C VAL A 246 -13.75 -15.08 0.56
N ASP A 247 -13.80 -15.97 -0.42
CA ASP A 247 -13.02 -17.21 -0.51
C ASP A 247 -12.57 -17.32 -1.97
N THR A 248 -11.36 -16.84 -2.25
CA THR A 248 -10.87 -16.68 -3.63
C THR A 248 -9.48 -17.29 -3.78
N ILE A 249 -9.28 -17.98 -4.89
CA ILE A 249 -7.98 -18.47 -5.34
C ILE A 249 -7.48 -17.57 -6.47
N TYR A 250 -6.28 -17.04 -6.29
CA TYR A 250 -5.51 -16.33 -7.30
C TYR A 250 -4.45 -17.28 -7.83
N GLN A 251 -4.47 -17.51 -9.14
CA GLN A 251 -3.51 -18.42 -9.77
C GLN A 251 -2.11 -17.82 -9.78
N VAL A 252 -1.14 -18.67 -10.10
CA VAL A 252 0.26 -18.28 -10.26
C VAL A 252 0.38 -17.20 -11.33
N GLY A 253 0.94 -16.05 -10.98
CA GLY A 253 1.14 -14.90 -11.88
C GLY A 253 -0.14 -14.15 -12.25
N GLU A 254 -1.29 -14.46 -11.65
CA GLU A 254 -2.56 -13.80 -11.92
C GLU A 254 -2.94 -12.85 -10.78
N SER A 255 -2.59 -11.57 -10.95
CA SER A 255 -3.09 -10.50 -10.08
C SER A 255 -4.55 -10.19 -10.39
N GLY A 256 -5.30 -9.71 -9.39
CA GLY A 256 -6.69 -9.33 -9.59
C GLY A 256 -7.33 -8.64 -8.37
N PRO A 257 -8.57 -8.14 -8.51
CA PRO A 257 -9.27 -7.47 -7.43
C PRO A 257 -9.48 -8.42 -6.23
N LEU A 258 -9.26 -7.91 -5.02
CA LEU A 258 -9.61 -8.57 -3.77
C LEU A 258 -11.08 -8.27 -3.44
N GLY A 259 -11.92 -9.30 -3.40
CA GLY A 259 -13.35 -9.16 -3.13
C GLY A 259 -14.01 -8.10 -4.02
N PRO A 260 -14.72 -7.10 -3.46
CA PRO A 260 -15.32 -6.00 -4.23
C PRO A 260 -14.32 -4.99 -4.80
N GLY A 261 -13.02 -5.09 -4.48
CA GLY A 261 -11.97 -4.15 -4.92
C GLY A 261 -12.07 -2.75 -4.31
N THR A 262 -13.03 -2.52 -3.40
CA THR A 262 -13.31 -1.25 -2.74
C THR A 262 -13.71 -1.46 -1.28
N LEU A 263 -13.44 -0.49 -0.42
CA LEU A 263 -13.80 -0.52 1.00
C LEU A 263 -14.05 0.90 1.51
N ILE A 264 -15.08 1.08 2.33
CA ILE A 264 -15.35 2.34 3.05
C ILE A 264 -15.27 2.09 4.56
N LEU A 265 -14.21 2.60 5.19
CA LEU A 265 -14.01 2.54 6.63
C LEU A 265 -14.63 3.77 7.31
N VAL A 266 -15.86 3.62 7.80
CA VAL A 266 -16.61 4.69 8.51
C VAL A 266 -16.20 4.89 9.97
N ASN A 267 -15.27 4.07 10.46
CA ASN A 267 -14.68 4.13 11.78
C ASN A 267 -13.26 4.71 11.76
N TRP A 268 -12.87 5.34 10.64
CA TRP A 268 -11.57 5.99 10.50
C TRP A 268 -11.43 7.17 11.46
N SER A 269 -10.19 7.50 11.81
CA SER A 269 -9.85 8.76 12.46
C SER A 269 -8.51 9.25 11.93
N THR A 270 -8.31 10.57 11.87
CA THR A 270 -7.04 11.17 11.47
C THR A 270 -5.85 10.53 12.19
N ASP A 271 -4.79 10.25 11.43
CA ASP A 271 -3.54 9.62 11.89
C ASP A 271 -3.69 8.20 12.46
N ALA A 272 -4.84 7.54 12.28
CA ALA A 272 -4.97 6.13 12.58
C ALA A 272 -4.08 5.27 11.69
N LYS A 273 -3.85 4.04 12.11
CA LYS A 273 -3.14 3.03 11.33
C LYS A 273 -4.10 1.99 10.80
N LEU A 274 -3.67 1.24 9.80
CA LEU A 274 -4.41 0.10 9.27
C LEU A 274 -3.62 -1.18 9.52
N SER A 275 -4.32 -2.28 9.75
CA SER A 275 -3.79 -3.63 9.57
C SER A 275 -4.73 -4.44 8.68
N LEU A 276 -4.22 -5.57 8.18
CA LEU A 276 -4.99 -6.52 7.38
C LEU A 276 -4.82 -7.91 7.99
N ALA A 277 -5.91 -8.47 8.47
CA ALA A 277 -5.99 -9.82 9.02
C ALA A 277 -6.69 -10.76 8.02
N PHE A 278 -6.52 -12.07 8.21
CA PHE A 278 -7.13 -13.09 7.35
C PHE A 278 -7.63 -14.24 8.23
N GLU A 279 -8.78 -14.82 7.88
CA GLU A 279 -9.13 -16.13 8.44
C GLU A 279 -8.15 -17.18 7.91
N LEU A 280 -7.90 -17.12 6.59
CA LEU A 280 -6.92 -17.96 5.93
C LEU A 280 -6.20 -17.16 4.84
N ILE A 281 -4.89 -17.33 4.81
CA ILE A 281 -4.04 -16.98 3.68
C ILE A 281 -3.04 -18.11 3.53
N GLU A 282 -3.06 -18.79 2.39
CA GLU A 282 -2.17 -19.92 2.13
C GLU A 282 -1.71 -19.95 0.69
N LYS A 283 -0.57 -20.60 0.47
CA LYS A 283 -0.08 -20.87 -0.88
C LYS A 283 -1.09 -21.74 -1.62
N TYR A 284 -1.38 -21.33 -2.85
CA TYR A 284 -2.08 -22.18 -3.79
C TYR A 284 -1.10 -22.60 -4.89
N GLU A 285 -0.79 -23.89 -4.90
CA GLU A 285 -0.09 -24.53 -6.02
C GLU A 285 -1.15 -25.28 -6.85
N PRO A 286 -1.31 -24.97 -8.15
CA PRO A 286 -2.25 -25.71 -8.98
C PRO A 286 -1.86 -27.19 -8.97
N ALA A 287 -2.86 -28.07 -8.87
CA ALA A 287 -2.64 -29.51 -8.94
C ALA A 287 -1.95 -29.84 -10.28
N SER A 288 -0.66 -30.19 -10.23
CA SER A 288 0.18 -30.45 -11.40
C SER A 288 -0.44 -31.51 -12.31
N PRO A 289 -0.76 -31.21 -13.58
CA PRO A 289 -0.84 -32.23 -14.60
C PRO A 289 0.51 -32.28 -15.31
N ASP A 290 1.45 -33.05 -14.75
CA ASP A 290 2.73 -33.43 -15.35
C ASP A 290 3.77 -32.33 -15.68
N ALA A 291 4.94 -32.48 -15.06
CA ALA A 291 6.16 -31.74 -15.30
C ALA A 291 6.59 -31.78 -16.79
N GLY A 292 6.58 -30.61 -17.43
CA GLY A 292 7.26 -30.37 -18.70
C GLY A 292 7.50 -28.89 -18.90
N ASP A 293 8.71 -28.42 -18.55
CA ASP A 293 9.50 -27.24 -18.98
C ASP A 293 8.84 -26.01 -19.66
N GLY A 294 7.56 -25.76 -19.45
CA GLY A 294 6.84 -24.55 -19.85
C GLY A 294 6.14 -23.99 -18.63
N GLY A 295 6.81 -23.06 -17.93
CA GLY A 295 6.29 -22.41 -16.72
C GLY A 295 4.88 -21.83 -16.91
N PRO A 296 4.14 -21.64 -15.80
CA PRO A 296 2.71 -21.34 -15.82
C PRO A 296 2.38 -20.11 -16.67
N THR A 297 1.18 -20.16 -17.26
CA THR A 297 0.56 -19.33 -18.30
C THR A 297 0.45 -17.80 -18.05
N GLY A 298 1.22 -17.24 -17.12
CA GLY A 298 1.39 -15.80 -16.89
C GLY A 298 2.67 -15.20 -17.52
N GLY A 299 3.42 -15.98 -18.31
CA GLY A 299 4.68 -15.57 -18.94
C GLY A 299 4.61 -14.33 -19.84
N CYS A 300 5.78 -13.80 -20.18
CA CYS A 300 5.94 -12.67 -21.10
C CYS A 300 5.28 -12.95 -22.45
N LYS A 301 4.34 -12.10 -22.90
CA LYS A 301 3.70 -12.27 -24.21
C LYS A 301 4.60 -11.78 -25.35
N ASP A 302 5.39 -10.73 -25.12
CA ASP A 302 6.26 -10.13 -26.14
C ASP A 302 7.68 -9.90 -25.61
N VAL A 303 8.44 -10.99 -25.50
CA VAL A 303 9.86 -10.96 -25.11
C VAL A 303 10.69 -10.06 -26.04
N PRO A 304 10.54 -10.10 -27.38
CA PRO A 304 11.24 -9.18 -28.27
C PRO A 304 10.99 -7.70 -27.94
N SER A 305 9.74 -7.30 -27.68
CA SER A 305 9.41 -5.93 -27.29
C SER A 305 9.96 -5.58 -25.91
N PHE A 306 9.94 -6.52 -24.95
CA PHE A 306 10.59 -6.34 -23.64
C PHE A 306 12.08 -6.06 -23.80
N GLU A 307 12.78 -6.85 -24.60
CA GLU A 307 14.22 -6.68 -24.84
C GLU A 307 14.55 -5.34 -25.50
N ALA A 308 13.75 -4.95 -26.50
CA ALA A 308 13.96 -3.72 -27.27
C ALA A 308 13.66 -2.45 -26.47
N ASN A 309 12.60 -2.47 -25.65
CA ASN A 309 12.02 -1.24 -25.09
C ASN A 309 12.15 -1.12 -23.56
N ALA A 310 12.12 -2.25 -22.83
CA ALA A 310 12.05 -2.24 -21.38
C ALA A 310 13.37 -2.66 -20.70
N ARG A 311 14.02 -3.72 -21.17
CA ARG A 311 15.15 -4.37 -20.47
C ARG A 311 16.28 -3.40 -20.12
N GLN A 312 16.69 -2.56 -21.07
CA GLN A 312 17.75 -1.58 -20.82
C GLN A 312 17.32 -0.50 -19.83
N GLN A 313 16.08 -0.01 -19.93
CA GLN A 313 15.55 1.02 -19.03
C GLN A 313 15.47 0.51 -17.58
N LEU A 314 15.09 -0.76 -17.41
CA LEU A 314 14.97 -1.46 -16.14
C LEU A 314 16.30 -1.75 -15.44
N THR A 315 17.45 -1.55 -16.10
CA THR A 315 18.77 -1.70 -15.46
C THR A 315 18.95 -0.75 -14.28
N THR A 316 18.28 0.40 -14.27
CA THR A 316 18.32 1.34 -13.15
C THR A 316 17.80 0.73 -11.84
N CYS A 317 16.89 -0.24 -11.93
CA CYS A 317 16.28 -0.91 -10.79
C CYS A 317 17.15 -2.03 -10.19
N LEU A 318 18.19 -2.49 -10.90
CA LEU A 318 18.98 -3.67 -10.50
C LEU A 318 19.77 -3.49 -9.22
N ASN A 319 20.12 -2.25 -8.85
CA ASN A 319 20.81 -1.99 -7.58
C ASN A 319 19.98 -2.43 -6.36
N CYS A 320 18.65 -2.48 -6.49
CA CYS A 320 17.76 -2.98 -5.46
C CYS A 320 17.22 -4.37 -5.80
N HIS A 321 16.63 -4.51 -6.99
CA HIS A 321 15.88 -5.70 -7.39
C HIS A 321 16.75 -6.83 -7.97
N GLY A 322 18.05 -6.61 -8.14
CA GLY A 322 18.98 -7.55 -8.75
C GLY A 322 19.58 -8.60 -7.80
N GLY A 323 19.08 -8.75 -6.57
CA GLY A 323 19.52 -9.80 -5.63
C GLY A 323 20.08 -9.30 -4.29
N GLY A 324 20.52 -8.05 -4.22
CA GLY A 324 21.19 -7.50 -3.04
C GLY A 324 20.26 -7.05 -1.91
N ASN A 325 18.96 -6.89 -2.20
CA ASN A 325 17.94 -6.49 -1.23
C ASN A 325 16.78 -7.49 -1.29
N GLY A 326 16.70 -8.36 -0.27
CA GLY A 326 15.68 -9.42 -0.20
C GLY A 326 14.25 -8.87 -0.28
N GLN A 327 13.97 -7.73 0.36
CA GLN A 327 12.65 -7.09 0.28
C GLN A 327 12.32 -6.60 -1.13
N ALA A 328 13.30 -5.99 -1.83
CA ALA A 328 13.09 -5.53 -3.19
C ALA A 328 12.96 -6.70 -4.17
N VAL A 329 13.77 -7.75 -4.03
CA VAL A 329 13.67 -8.98 -4.82
C VAL A 329 12.33 -9.67 -4.59
N ALA A 330 11.85 -9.72 -3.34
CA ALA A 330 10.52 -10.17 -3.02
C ALA A 330 9.45 -9.27 -3.67
N ALA A 331 9.60 -7.94 -3.69
CA ALA A 331 8.62 -7.11 -4.38
C ALA A 331 8.55 -7.40 -5.90
N VAL A 332 9.71 -7.38 -6.56
CA VAL A 332 9.89 -7.65 -7.98
C VAL A 332 11.27 -8.28 -8.18
N ASP A 333 11.33 -9.55 -8.54
CA ASP A 333 12.60 -10.24 -8.77
C ASP A 333 13.14 -9.88 -10.16
N MET A 334 14.25 -9.13 -10.19
CA MET A 334 14.94 -8.74 -11.41
C MET A 334 16.33 -9.39 -11.53
N THR A 335 16.63 -10.42 -10.72
CA THR A 335 17.90 -11.16 -10.77
C THR A 335 18.19 -11.77 -12.14
N ALA A 336 17.14 -12.07 -12.91
CA ALA A 336 17.21 -12.63 -14.25
C ALA A 336 17.32 -11.58 -15.37
N LEU A 337 17.25 -10.27 -15.09
CA LEU A 337 17.11 -9.23 -16.14
C LEU A 337 18.22 -9.28 -17.20
N GLN A 338 19.45 -9.65 -16.80
CA GLN A 338 20.61 -9.71 -17.68
C GLN A 338 20.86 -11.10 -18.28
N SER A 339 20.27 -12.16 -17.72
CA SER A 339 20.58 -13.55 -18.07
C SER A 339 19.43 -14.28 -18.75
N ASP A 340 18.18 -13.91 -18.48
CA ASP A 340 16.97 -14.53 -19.00
C ASP A 340 15.84 -13.51 -19.10
N SER A 341 15.74 -12.88 -20.28
CA SER A 341 14.76 -11.83 -20.56
C SER A 341 13.31 -12.34 -20.43
N ALA A 342 13.03 -13.60 -20.79
CA ALA A 342 11.69 -14.16 -20.72
C ALA A 342 11.24 -14.30 -19.27
N LYS A 343 12.12 -14.83 -18.40
CA LYS A 343 11.86 -14.92 -16.97
C LYS A 343 11.69 -13.56 -16.32
N ALA A 344 12.59 -12.60 -16.60
CA ALA A 344 12.50 -11.26 -16.03
C ALA A 344 11.23 -10.54 -16.48
N CYS A 345 10.87 -10.63 -17.76
CA CYS A 345 9.64 -10.06 -18.29
C CYS A 345 8.41 -10.63 -17.58
N GLY A 346 8.33 -11.96 -17.41
CA GLY A 346 7.22 -12.60 -16.69
C GLY A 346 7.08 -12.11 -15.23
N GLN A 347 8.18 -11.83 -14.52
CA GLN A 347 8.10 -11.25 -13.17
C GLN A 347 7.55 -9.83 -13.18
N ILE A 348 8.08 -8.98 -14.08
CA ILE A 348 7.76 -7.55 -14.12
C ILE A 348 6.34 -7.33 -14.67
N ARG A 349 5.87 -8.24 -15.53
CA ARG A 349 4.51 -8.23 -16.08
C ARG A 349 3.43 -8.24 -14.99
N ASN A 350 3.69 -8.85 -13.84
CA ASN A 350 2.77 -8.86 -12.70
C ASN A 350 2.59 -7.49 -12.02
N ARG A 351 3.34 -6.47 -12.46
CA ARG A 351 3.39 -5.12 -11.87
C ARG A 351 3.00 -4.02 -12.86
N VAL A 352 2.48 -4.41 -14.01
CA VAL A 352 2.09 -3.48 -15.08
C VAL A 352 0.64 -3.71 -15.46
N ASN A 353 0.01 -2.66 -15.98
CA ASN A 353 -1.36 -2.69 -16.47
C ASN A 353 -1.32 -2.55 -17.99
N PRO A 354 -1.44 -3.65 -18.76
CA PRO A 354 -1.43 -3.57 -20.22
C PRO A 354 -2.59 -2.73 -20.78
N ASN A 355 -3.73 -2.68 -20.09
CA ASN A 355 -4.90 -1.92 -20.53
C ASN A 355 -4.72 -0.40 -20.41
N ASP A 356 -3.96 0.03 -19.39
CA ASP A 356 -3.60 1.42 -19.14
C ASP A 356 -2.13 1.50 -18.69
N PRO A 357 -1.16 1.51 -19.63
CA PRO A 357 0.26 1.47 -19.29
C PRO A 357 0.69 2.56 -18.30
N PRO A 358 0.29 3.84 -18.44
CA PRO A 358 0.58 4.88 -17.44
C PRO A 358 0.12 4.55 -16.01
N ALA A 359 -0.95 3.78 -15.83
CA ALA A 359 -1.44 3.36 -14.51
C ALA A 359 -0.72 2.12 -13.95
N SER A 360 0.33 1.64 -14.59
CA SER A 360 1.16 0.54 -14.08
C SER A 360 1.81 0.87 -12.74
N GLN A 361 1.81 -0.09 -11.81
CA GLN A 361 2.45 0.07 -10.50
C GLN A 361 3.91 0.51 -10.63
N LEU A 362 4.64 -0.02 -11.61
CA LEU A 362 6.03 0.37 -11.92
C LEU A 362 6.21 1.89 -12.08
N PHE A 363 5.25 2.58 -12.68
CA PHE A 363 5.30 4.03 -12.90
C PHE A 363 4.76 4.81 -11.70
N ILE A 364 3.69 4.31 -11.07
CA ILE A 364 3.12 4.94 -9.87
C ILE A 364 4.15 4.99 -8.75
N THR A 365 4.84 3.88 -8.49
CA THR A 365 5.81 3.77 -7.39
C THR A 365 7.06 4.62 -7.63
N THR A 366 7.53 4.73 -8.88
CA THR A 366 8.77 5.45 -9.19
C THR A 366 8.57 6.92 -9.63
N ASN A 367 7.32 7.38 -9.76
CA ASN A 367 7.01 8.76 -10.13
C ASN A 367 7.62 9.77 -9.14
N PRO A 368 8.52 10.67 -9.60
CA PRO A 368 9.19 11.65 -8.74
C PRO A 368 8.24 12.66 -8.07
N GLY A 369 7.09 12.93 -8.69
CA GLY A 369 6.04 13.78 -8.10
C GLY A 369 4.94 13.00 -7.40
N GLY A 370 5.02 11.67 -7.36
CA GLY A 370 4.04 10.79 -6.73
C GLY A 370 4.34 10.56 -5.26
N ASN A 371 3.29 10.33 -4.48
CA ASN A 371 3.32 10.04 -3.03
C ASN A 371 3.66 8.58 -2.67
N ALA A 372 3.68 7.67 -3.65
CA ALA A 372 3.99 6.27 -3.40
C ALA A 372 5.37 6.13 -2.76
N ALA A 373 5.47 5.35 -1.68
CA ALA A 373 6.72 5.22 -0.95
C ALA A 373 7.63 4.16 -1.60
N HIS A 374 8.46 4.62 -2.52
CA HIS A 374 9.51 3.83 -3.15
C HIS A 374 10.84 4.55 -2.97
N PRO A 375 11.93 3.86 -2.58
CA PRO A 375 13.20 4.50 -2.26
C PRO A 375 13.96 5.03 -3.48
N PHE A 376 13.48 4.75 -4.68
CA PHE A 376 14.01 5.27 -5.94
C PHE A 376 12.96 6.08 -6.69
N LYS A 377 13.31 7.32 -7.04
CA LYS A 377 12.43 8.34 -7.65
C LYS A 377 13.12 9.16 -8.74
N PHE A 378 14.04 8.54 -9.50
CA PHE A 378 14.81 9.18 -10.57
C PHE A 378 15.51 10.49 -10.16
N GLY A 379 15.94 10.61 -8.91
CA GLY A 379 16.57 11.81 -8.35
C GLY A 379 15.70 13.06 -8.44
N GLY A 380 14.37 12.92 -8.40
CA GLY A 380 13.46 14.05 -8.63
C GLY A 380 13.31 14.46 -10.10
N GLN A 381 14.02 13.82 -11.03
CA GLN A 381 14.11 14.27 -12.42
C GLN A 381 12.91 13.79 -13.25
N GLY A 382 11.87 14.62 -13.35
CA GLY A 382 10.67 14.30 -14.14
C GLY A 382 10.96 13.96 -15.62
N GLY A 383 11.98 14.58 -16.23
CA GLY A 383 12.39 14.26 -17.61
C GLY A 383 12.90 12.82 -17.75
N ALA A 384 13.77 12.37 -16.84
CA ALA A 384 14.31 11.01 -16.85
C ALA A 384 13.20 9.98 -16.60
N PHE A 385 12.30 10.27 -15.66
CA PHE A 385 11.11 9.43 -15.42
C PHE A 385 10.21 9.33 -16.67
N ASN A 386 9.94 10.44 -17.35
CA ASN A 386 9.11 10.42 -18.58
C ASN A 386 9.77 9.57 -19.68
N THR A 387 11.09 9.71 -19.90
CA THR A 387 11.81 8.86 -20.87
C THR A 387 11.75 7.38 -20.50
N PHE A 388 11.93 7.04 -19.22
CA PHE A 388 11.76 5.67 -18.73
C PHE A 388 10.34 5.15 -19.01
N ARG A 389 9.33 5.91 -18.58
CA ARG A 389 7.91 5.55 -18.74
C ARG A 389 7.53 5.35 -20.20
N ASP A 390 7.90 6.28 -21.07
CA ASP A 390 7.48 6.28 -22.47
C ASP A 390 8.10 5.08 -23.22
N ASN A 391 9.37 4.74 -22.95
CA ASN A 391 10.00 3.55 -23.52
C ASN A 391 9.38 2.25 -23.00
N VAL A 392 9.25 2.10 -21.67
CA VAL A 392 8.73 0.86 -21.07
C VAL A 392 7.25 0.65 -21.43
N SER A 393 6.48 1.72 -21.63
CA SER A 393 5.06 1.66 -22.03
C SER A 393 4.85 0.99 -23.39
N ILE A 394 5.84 1.03 -24.30
CA ILE A 394 5.79 0.34 -25.60
C ILE A 394 5.66 -1.17 -25.38
N TRP A 395 6.47 -1.73 -24.48
CA TRP A 395 6.39 -3.14 -24.12
C TRP A 395 5.10 -3.46 -23.37
N ILE A 396 4.72 -2.66 -22.36
CA ILE A 396 3.50 -2.90 -21.57
C ILE A 396 2.26 -2.96 -22.47
N ALA A 397 2.17 -2.08 -23.48
CA ALA A 397 1.07 -2.10 -24.43
C ALA A 397 1.05 -3.38 -25.32
N ALA A 398 2.20 -4.00 -25.56
CA ALA A 398 2.32 -5.26 -26.29
C ALA A 398 1.95 -6.50 -25.45
N GLU A 399 1.77 -6.34 -24.13
CA GLU A 399 1.35 -7.41 -23.21
C GLU A 399 -0.19 -7.57 -23.08
N LYS A 400 -0.96 -6.79 -23.85
CA LYS A 400 -2.41 -6.99 -24.02
C LYS A 400 -2.67 -8.34 -24.69
#